data_AF-A0A3S0PTC9-F1
#
_entry.id   AF-A0A3S0PTC9-F1
#
_cell.length_a   1.000
_cell.length_b   1.000
_cell.length_c   1.000
_cell.angle_alpha   90.00
_cell.angle_beta   90.00
_cell.angle_gamma   90.00
#
_symmetry.space_group_name_H-M   'P 1'
#
loop_
_entity.id
_entity.type
_entity.pdbx_description
1 polymer ?
#
loop_
_entity_poly.entity_id
_entity_poly.type
_entity_poly.pdbx_seq_one_letter_code
_entity_poly.pdbx_strand_id
1 'polypeptide(L)'
;MSDFNFSHLSDTDLVDIIIVEHYRNEEDYQQALLNELKNRNIDINRFNDDNSYIQSFINGFPGGWNIEIKSMFDALQATDWNKSMYIQAKEKYGEFHFSGGNLSDEHIKIIKAHEEIINATCSRCGGKEYVSSNNGHWIEILCRKCAQSDLASEGIYNISEQGFTYPGIDGPDKDLLWKDISNVQFDFSEEQQSVTFDTDRVVKRYYGIEESFLSFYLFQNLNFIKFLITIPDHLLSSSEIEKRARFTGALKKCHFCDKKAVYSGTCRLCSESLDYLLSNYRNNYMRYYNNIENIIADGRQSVQFYIEHHNELNFFYNNDYFPE
;
A
#
# COMPACT_ATOMS: atom_id res chain seq x y z
N MET A 1 21.63 31.44 19.88
CA MET A 1 21.47 30.01 20.20
C MET A 1 20.10 29.63 19.68
N SER A 2 20.04 28.70 18.74
CA SER A 2 18.78 28.08 18.32
C SER A 2 18.23 27.29 19.50
N ASP A 3 16.99 27.57 19.90
CA ASP A 3 16.31 26.78 20.93
C ASP A 3 15.87 25.45 20.32
N PHE A 4 16.70 24.42 20.46
CA PHE A 4 16.33 23.07 20.07
C PHE A 4 15.30 22.50 21.06
N ASN A 5 14.18 22.00 20.56
CA ASN A 5 13.12 21.39 21.37
C ASN A 5 12.99 19.90 21.05
N PHE A 6 13.34 19.05 22.02
CA PHE A 6 13.35 17.59 21.90
C PHE A 6 12.18 16.90 22.64
N SER A 7 11.19 17.66 23.13
CA SER A 7 10.08 17.12 23.92
C SER A 7 9.20 16.10 23.19
N HIS A 8 9.25 16.08 21.86
CA HIS A 8 8.52 15.15 21.01
C HIS A 8 9.28 13.85 20.72
N LEU A 9 10.58 13.79 21.06
CA LEU A 9 11.42 12.61 20.86
C LEU A 9 11.48 11.76 22.13
N SER A 10 11.37 10.45 21.95
CA SER A 10 11.60 9.49 23.03
C SER A 10 13.09 9.40 23.37
N ASP A 11 13.38 8.80 24.52
CA ASP A 11 14.77 8.55 24.95
C ASP A 11 15.53 7.67 23.96
N THR A 12 14.84 6.68 23.36
CA THR A 12 15.39 5.81 22.33
C THR A 12 15.71 6.60 21.06
N ASP A 13 14.81 7.48 20.60
CA ASP A 13 15.04 8.28 19.39
C ASP A 13 16.28 9.17 19.54
N LEU A 14 16.45 9.78 20.73
CA LEU A 14 17.62 10.62 21.02
C LEU A 14 18.93 9.80 21.00
N VAL A 15 18.90 8.59 21.55
CA VAL A 15 20.05 7.68 21.54
C VAL A 15 20.38 7.24 20.11
N ASP A 16 19.38 6.84 19.33
CA ASP A 16 19.55 6.36 17.96
C ASP A 16 20.15 7.45 17.05
N ILE A 17 19.67 8.70 17.16
CA ILE A 17 20.22 9.86 16.42
C ILE A 17 21.70 10.09 16.75
N ILE A 18 22.08 10.03 18.03
CA ILE A 18 23.48 10.24 18.42
C ILE A 18 24.37 9.08 17.94
N ILE A 19 23.91 7.84 18.05
CA ILE A 19 24.75 6.69 17.73
C ILE A 19 24.94 6.54 16.22
N VAL A 20 23.84 6.64 15.45
CA VAL A 20 23.83 6.32 14.02
C VAL A 20 23.99 7.55 13.16
N GLU A 21 23.40 8.68 13.54
CA GLU A 21 23.33 9.88 12.69
C GLU A 21 24.29 11.00 13.08
N HIS A 22 25.21 10.80 14.04
CA HIS A 22 26.15 11.84 14.47
C HIS A 22 26.86 12.51 13.29
N TYR A 23 27.32 11.76 12.29
CA TYR A 23 28.02 12.33 11.14
C TYR A 23 27.18 13.27 10.25
N ARG A 24 25.84 13.27 10.38
CA ARG A 24 24.93 14.14 9.61
C ARG A 24 24.66 15.48 10.29
N ASN A 25 24.94 15.57 11.58
CA ASN A 25 24.47 16.65 12.43
C ASN A 25 25.58 17.66 12.73
N GLU A 26 25.24 18.95 12.74
CA GLU A 26 26.14 20.03 13.17
C GLU A 26 26.56 19.84 14.63
N GLU A 27 27.78 20.27 14.98
CA GLU A 27 28.34 20.11 16.34
C GLU A 27 27.42 20.70 17.42
N ASP A 28 26.81 21.87 17.16
CA ASP A 28 25.88 22.52 18.08
C ASP A 28 24.62 21.68 18.33
N TYR A 29 24.11 20.98 17.31
CA TYR A 29 22.95 20.08 17.44
C TYR A 29 23.31 18.82 18.23
N GLN A 30 24.48 18.23 17.97
CA GLN A 30 24.96 17.08 18.74
C GLN A 30 25.15 17.44 20.22
N GLN A 31 25.72 18.61 20.51
CA GLN A 31 25.92 19.06 21.88
C GLN A 31 24.58 19.31 22.59
N ALA A 32 23.57 19.83 21.88
CA ALA A 32 22.23 20.00 22.40
C ALA A 32 21.57 18.65 22.73
N LEU A 33 21.69 17.64 21.86
CA LEU A 33 21.20 16.28 22.10
C LEU A 33 21.88 15.62 23.32
N LEU A 34 23.20 15.75 23.44
CA LEU A 34 23.95 15.22 24.59
C LEU A 34 23.51 15.88 25.91
N ASN A 35 23.26 17.19 25.89
CA ASN A 35 22.74 17.91 27.05
C ASN A 35 21.33 17.45 27.41
N GLU A 36 20.46 17.21 26.42
CA GLU A 36 19.11 16.69 26.63
C GLU A 36 19.14 15.29 27.26
N LEU A 37 19.94 14.36 26.71
CA LEU A 37 20.11 13.03 27.30
C LEU A 37 20.57 13.12 28.76
N LYS A 38 21.53 14.01 29.05
CA LYS A 38 22.00 14.25 30.42
C LYS A 38 20.89 14.77 31.33
N ASN A 39 20.06 15.70 30.85
CA ASN A 39 18.91 16.22 31.59
C ASN A 39 17.87 15.12 31.91
N ARG A 40 17.75 14.12 31.03
CA ARG A 40 16.91 12.93 31.23
C ARG A 40 17.58 11.82 32.04
N ASN A 41 18.77 12.06 32.60
CA ASN A 41 19.60 11.07 33.33
C ASN A 41 20.01 9.85 32.49
N ILE A 42 20.22 10.04 31.18
CA ILE A 42 20.68 8.99 30.26
C ILE A 42 22.19 9.13 30.05
N ASP A 43 22.92 8.06 30.34
CA ASP A 43 24.36 7.97 30.12
C ASP A 43 24.65 7.32 28.76
N ILE A 44 24.99 8.14 27.77
CA ILE A 44 25.26 7.69 26.40
C ILE A 44 26.42 6.68 26.31
N ASN A 45 27.35 6.68 27.28
CA ASN A 45 28.47 5.75 27.27
C ASN A 45 28.04 4.29 27.43
N ARG A 46 26.83 4.05 27.97
CA ARG A 46 26.24 2.71 28.06
C ARG A 46 25.88 2.10 26.71
N PHE A 47 25.83 2.92 25.67
CA PHE A 47 25.51 2.52 24.30
C PHE A 47 26.72 2.63 23.37
N ASN A 48 27.93 2.72 23.95
CA ASN A 48 29.18 2.92 23.22
C ASN A 48 29.82 1.60 22.78
N ASP A 49 29.05 0.70 22.18
CA ASP A 49 29.49 -0.61 21.71
C ASP A 49 28.84 -0.99 20.36
N ASP A 50 29.37 -2.01 19.71
CA ASP A 50 28.93 -2.43 18.37
C ASP A 50 27.47 -2.92 18.38
N ASN A 51 27.02 -3.62 19.42
CA ASN A 51 25.65 -4.13 19.48
C ASN A 51 24.65 -3.00 19.63
N SER A 52 24.97 -1.99 20.46
CA SER A 52 24.17 -0.79 20.59
C SER A 52 24.08 -0.02 19.27
N TYR A 53 25.17 0.08 18.50
CA TYR A 53 25.13 0.66 17.14
C TYR A 53 24.23 -0.13 16.21
N ILE A 54 24.38 -1.47 16.17
CA ILE A 54 23.58 -2.33 15.30
C ILE A 54 22.09 -2.21 15.62
N GLN A 55 21.73 -2.23 16.91
CA GLN A 55 20.34 -2.11 17.33
C GLN A 55 19.76 -0.74 16.95
N SER A 56 20.50 0.33 17.20
CA SER A 56 20.08 1.69 16.84
C SER A 56 19.92 1.83 15.32
N PHE A 57 20.80 1.21 14.54
CA PHE A 57 20.70 1.20 13.09
C PHE A 57 19.45 0.47 12.63
N ILE A 58 19.16 -0.72 13.19
CA ILE A 58 17.95 -1.49 12.89
C ILE A 58 16.68 -0.71 13.22
N ASN A 59 16.64 0.01 14.36
CA ASN A 59 15.48 0.81 14.76
C ASN A 59 15.12 1.90 13.74
N GLY A 60 16.10 2.37 12.96
CA GLY A 60 15.89 3.36 11.89
C GLY A 60 15.22 2.81 10.63
N PHE A 61 14.89 1.51 10.57
CA PHE A 61 14.30 0.86 9.40
C PHE A 61 12.98 0.13 9.73
N PRO A 62 12.16 -0.15 8.69
CA PRO A 62 10.96 -0.96 8.85
C PRO A 62 11.24 -2.33 9.50
N GLY A 63 10.41 -2.71 10.47
CA GLY A 63 10.63 -3.88 11.33
C GLY A 63 10.74 -5.23 10.60
N GLY A 64 10.16 -5.34 9.40
CA GLY A 64 10.27 -6.54 8.56
C GLY A 64 11.69 -6.78 8.03
N TRP A 65 12.54 -5.76 8.00
CA TRP A 65 13.93 -5.86 7.52
C TRP A 65 14.94 -6.20 8.61
N ASN A 66 14.53 -6.22 9.89
CA ASN A 66 15.42 -6.40 11.03
C ASN A 66 16.32 -7.64 10.92
N ILE A 67 15.79 -8.76 10.44
CA ILE A 67 16.53 -10.02 10.32
C ILE A 67 17.63 -9.90 9.25
N GLU A 68 17.31 -9.31 8.10
CA GLU A 68 18.25 -9.19 6.98
C GLU A 68 19.32 -8.12 7.26
N ILE A 69 18.95 -7.01 7.91
CA ILE A 69 19.89 -6.01 8.42
C ILE A 69 20.80 -6.61 9.50
N LYS A 70 20.27 -7.41 10.42
CA LYS A 70 21.10 -8.10 11.43
C LYS A 70 22.07 -9.07 10.76
N SER A 71 21.63 -9.81 9.75
CA SER A 71 22.46 -10.74 8.98
C SER A 71 23.58 -10.01 8.22
N MET A 72 23.29 -8.82 7.69
CA MET A 72 24.31 -7.93 7.11
C MET A 72 25.38 -7.56 8.13
N PHE A 73 24.99 -7.16 9.35
CA PHE A 73 25.95 -6.85 10.40
C PHE A 73 26.72 -8.06 10.91
N ASP A 74 26.10 -9.24 10.97
CA ASP A 74 26.81 -10.47 11.34
C ASP A 74 27.92 -10.80 10.31
N ALA A 75 27.66 -10.56 9.02
CA ALA A 75 28.67 -10.68 7.97
C ALA A 75 29.77 -9.62 8.08
N LEU A 76 29.44 -8.38 8.43
CA LEU A 76 30.42 -7.32 8.70
C LEU A 76 31.27 -7.62 9.94
N GLN A 77 30.67 -8.14 11.02
CA GLN A 77 31.41 -8.48 12.25
C GLN A 77 32.37 -9.68 12.06
N ALA A 78 32.23 -10.44 10.97
CA ALA A 78 33.19 -11.47 10.59
C ALA A 78 34.45 -10.91 9.90
N THR A 79 34.49 -9.62 9.59
CA THR A 79 35.65 -8.90 9.06
C THR A 79 36.30 -8.03 10.15
N ASP A 80 36.93 -6.91 9.79
CA ASP A 80 37.47 -5.92 10.71
C ASP A 80 36.50 -4.74 11.00
N TRP A 81 35.24 -4.85 10.59
CA TRP A 81 34.23 -3.82 10.85
C TRP A 81 34.00 -3.61 12.36
N ASN A 82 33.79 -2.35 12.74
CA ASN A 82 33.32 -1.94 14.07
C ASN A 82 32.54 -0.63 13.97
N LYS A 83 31.85 -0.22 15.03
CA LYS A 83 30.98 0.97 15.04
C LYS A 83 31.65 2.30 14.66
N SER A 84 32.98 2.41 14.72
CA SER A 84 33.68 3.64 14.26
C SER A 84 33.68 3.77 12.73
N MET A 85 33.47 2.66 12.03
CA MET A 85 33.26 2.58 10.59
C MET A 85 31.77 2.76 10.28
N TYR A 86 31.29 3.99 10.39
CA TYR A 86 29.86 4.30 10.25
C TYR A 86 29.32 3.97 8.85
N ILE A 87 28.04 3.59 8.81
CA ILE A 87 27.30 3.22 7.60
C ILE A 87 26.24 4.28 7.32
N GLN A 88 26.27 4.88 6.14
CA GLN A 88 25.25 5.82 5.69
C GLN A 88 24.18 5.10 4.88
N ALA A 89 23.07 4.77 5.52
CA ALA A 89 21.89 4.25 4.84
C ALA A 89 20.63 5.01 5.27
N LYS A 90 19.55 4.82 4.52
CA LYS A 90 18.20 5.25 4.89
C LYS A 90 17.16 4.50 4.06
N GLU A 91 15.93 4.46 4.54
CA GLU A 91 14.79 4.12 3.69
C GLU A 91 14.53 5.29 2.72
N LYS A 92 14.37 4.99 1.45
CA LYS A 92 14.01 5.96 0.41
C LYS A 92 13.12 5.28 -0.63
N TYR A 93 11.91 5.81 -0.82
CA TYR A 93 10.92 5.30 -1.79
C TYR A 93 10.53 3.84 -1.57
N GLY A 94 10.43 3.42 -0.30
CA GLY A 94 10.10 2.06 0.12
C GLY A 94 11.28 1.11 0.14
N GLU A 95 12.50 1.57 -0.21
CA GLU A 95 13.68 0.74 -0.39
C GLU A 95 14.79 1.12 0.61
N PHE A 96 15.53 0.13 1.08
CA PHE A 96 16.81 0.33 1.75
C PHE A 96 17.80 0.90 0.75
N HIS A 97 18.36 2.07 1.06
CA HIS A 97 19.32 2.75 0.20
C HIS A 97 20.64 2.97 0.95
N PHE A 98 21.69 2.29 0.49
CA PHE A 98 23.05 2.52 0.97
C PHE A 98 23.76 3.64 0.17
N SER A 99 24.31 4.62 0.89
CA SER A 99 24.91 5.84 0.31
C SER A 99 26.40 6.02 0.58
N GLY A 100 27.02 5.15 1.39
CA GLY A 100 28.45 5.19 1.68
C GLY A 100 28.77 5.11 3.17
N GLY A 101 29.94 5.60 3.56
CA GLY A 101 30.43 5.51 4.93
C GLY A 101 31.96 5.49 4.97
N ASN A 102 32.52 5.46 6.17
CA ASN A 102 33.95 5.21 6.34
C ASN A 102 34.21 3.69 6.33
N LEU A 103 34.16 3.09 5.14
CA LEU A 103 34.10 1.64 4.94
C LEU A 103 35.14 1.21 3.89
N SER A 104 35.66 -0.01 4.03
CA SER A 104 36.50 -0.65 3.01
C SER A 104 35.64 -1.15 1.83
N ASP A 105 36.28 -1.47 0.70
CA ASP A 105 35.59 -2.06 -0.46
C ASP A 105 34.93 -3.41 -0.12
N GLU A 106 35.53 -4.18 0.80
CA GLU A 106 34.97 -5.44 1.29
C GLU A 106 33.65 -5.21 2.04
N HIS A 107 33.60 -4.23 2.95
CA HIS A 107 32.38 -3.87 3.67
C HIS A 107 31.28 -3.37 2.73
N ILE A 108 31.64 -2.53 1.75
CA ILE A 108 30.69 -2.03 0.75
C ILE A 108 30.07 -3.18 -0.04
N LYS A 109 30.88 -4.18 -0.42
CA LYS A 109 30.40 -5.36 -1.15
C LYS A 109 29.40 -6.18 -0.32
N ILE A 110 29.67 -6.36 0.97
CA ILE A 110 28.75 -7.05 1.89
C ILE A 110 27.41 -6.30 1.97
N ILE A 111 27.45 -4.99 2.20
CA ILE A 111 26.24 -4.17 2.34
C ILE A 111 25.39 -4.21 1.07
N LYS A 112 26.00 -4.05 -0.11
CA LYS A 112 25.28 -4.10 -1.40
C LYS A 112 24.63 -5.46 -1.66
N ALA A 113 25.29 -6.55 -1.28
CA ALA A 113 24.70 -7.89 -1.42
C ALA A 113 23.46 -8.06 -0.52
N HIS A 114 23.49 -7.48 0.69
CA HIS A 114 22.33 -7.51 1.59
C HIS A 114 21.25 -6.50 1.21
N GLU A 115 21.59 -5.35 0.63
CA GLU A 115 20.65 -4.36 0.10
C GLU A 115 19.69 -5.01 -0.92
N GLU A 116 20.19 -5.83 -1.84
CA GLU A 116 19.36 -6.60 -2.79
C GLU A 116 18.37 -7.53 -2.08
N ILE A 117 18.81 -8.21 -1.00
CA ILE A 117 17.97 -9.16 -0.24
C ILE A 117 16.91 -8.41 0.57
N ILE A 118 17.30 -7.30 1.21
CA ILE A 118 16.42 -6.43 2.00
C ILE A 118 15.31 -5.87 1.10
N ASN A 119 15.67 -5.34 -0.07
CA ASN A 119 14.71 -4.78 -1.03
C ASN A 119 13.82 -5.83 -1.70
N ALA A 120 14.20 -7.11 -1.65
CA ALA A 120 13.35 -8.24 -2.06
C ALA A 120 12.46 -8.78 -0.92
N THR A 121 12.46 -8.11 0.24
CA THR A 121 11.78 -8.57 1.46
C THR A 121 10.74 -7.56 1.91
N CYS A 122 9.59 -8.04 2.39
CA CYS A 122 8.51 -7.18 2.88
C CYS A 122 8.97 -6.33 4.07
N SER A 123 8.82 -5.02 3.95
CA SER A 123 9.18 -4.01 4.96
C SER A 123 8.45 -4.19 6.29
N ARG A 124 7.25 -4.77 6.29
CA ARG A 124 6.43 -4.93 7.50
C ARG A 124 6.64 -6.26 8.23
N CYS A 125 6.86 -7.36 7.51
CA CYS A 125 6.85 -8.70 8.11
C CYS A 125 8.03 -9.61 7.75
N GLY A 126 8.93 -9.19 6.86
CA GLY A 126 10.07 -10.03 6.46
C GLY A 126 9.72 -11.14 5.45
N GLY A 127 8.47 -11.22 4.99
CA GLY A 127 8.05 -12.21 3.99
C GLY A 127 8.62 -11.92 2.59
N LYS A 128 8.90 -12.97 1.82
CA LYS A 128 9.51 -12.90 0.48
C LYS A 128 8.54 -13.26 -0.66
N GLU A 129 7.31 -13.65 -0.33
CA GLU A 129 6.31 -14.08 -1.31
C GLU A 129 5.63 -12.89 -1.97
N TYR A 130 5.72 -12.82 -3.31
CA TYR A 130 5.06 -11.81 -4.14
C TYR A 130 5.27 -10.38 -3.62
N VAL A 131 6.53 -10.07 -3.32
CA VAL A 131 6.94 -8.77 -2.82
C VAL A 131 6.91 -7.75 -3.95
N SER A 132 6.18 -6.67 -3.76
CA SER A 132 6.07 -5.57 -4.72
C SER A 132 5.86 -4.24 -4.03
N SER A 133 6.17 -3.15 -4.74
CA SER A 133 5.71 -1.80 -4.37
C SER A 133 4.19 -1.74 -4.26
N ASN A 134 3.69 -1.01 -3.26
CA ASN A 134 2.27 -0.66 -3.15
C ASN A 134 1.84 0.47 -4.11
N ASN A 135 2.77 1.12 -4.81
CA ASN A 135 2.56 2.25 -5.73
C ASN A 135 1.77 3.42 -5.13
N GLY A 136 1.78 3.56 -3.81
CA GLY A 136 1.08 4.63 -3.10
C GLY A 136 1.86 5.95 -3.09
N HIS A 137 1.25 7.00 -2.53
CA HIS A 137 1.96 8.25 -2.22
C HIS A 137 3.11 8.04 -1.23
N TRP A 138 2.91 7.11 -0.28
CA TRP A 138 3.96 6.54 0.55
C TRP A 138 4.29 5.15 0.02
N ILE A 139 5.44 5.02 -0.64
CA ILE A 139 5.85 3.78 -1.29
C ILE A 139 6.39 2.82 -0.22
N GLU A 140 5.83 1.62 -0.19
CA GLU A 140 6.33 0.51 0.63
C GLU A 140 6.49 -0.75 -0.21
N ILE A 141 7.47 -1.57 0.16
CA ILE A 141 7.70 -2.89 -0.43
C ILE A 141 7.01 -3.95 0.44
N LEU A 142 5.89 -4.49 -0.05
CA LEU A 142 5.01 -5.37 0.73
C LEU A 142 4.87 -6.74 0.08
N CYS A 143 4.82 -7.80 0.90
CA CYS A 143 4.37 -9.11 0.44
C CYS A 143 2.86 -9.10 0.21
N ARG A 144 2.35 -10.10 -0.52
CA ARG A 144 0.92 -10.24 -0.79
C ARG A 144 0.05 -10.10 0.45
N LYS A 145 0.39 -10.82 1.53
CA LYS A 145 -0.41 -10.81 2.77
C LYS A 145 -0.55 -9.40 3.35
N CYS A 146 0.55 -8.64 3.41
CA CYS A 146 0.54 -7.29 3.96
C CYS A 146 -0.19 -6.33 3.03
N ALA A 147 0.08 -6.37 1.73
CA ALA A 147 -0.61 -5.52 0.74
C ALA A 147 -2.13 -5.76 0.74
N GLN A 148 -2.57 -7.02 0.77
CA GLN A 148 -4.00 -7.37 0.79
C GLN A 148 -4.69 -7.04 2.11
N SER A 149 -3.94 -7.02 3.23
CA SER A 149 -4.48 -6.59 4.51
C SER A 149 -4.88 -5.11 4.49
N ASP A 150 -4.14 -4.26 3.78
CA ASP A 150 -4.47 -2.85 3.63
C ASP A 150 -5.75 -2.68 2.80
N LEU A 151 -5.84 -3.41 1.68
CA LEU A 151 -7.02 -3.38 0.81
C LEU A 151 -8.28 -3.92 1.49
N ALA A 152 -8.15 -4.86 2.43
CA ALA A 152 -9.29 -5.38 3.18
C ALA A 152 -9.98 -4.29 4.02
N SER A 153 -9.26 -3.25 4.44
CA SER A 153 -9.86 -2.12 5.17
C SER A 153 -10.77 -1.26 4.28
N GLU A 154 -10.57 -1.32 2.96
CA GLU A 154 -11.37 -0.58 1.97
C GLU A 154 -12.62 -1.34 1.51
N GLY A 155 -12.90 -2.51 2.09
CA GLY A 155 -14.05 -3.32 1.71
C GLY A 155 -15.38 -2.86 2.32
N ILE A 156 -16.46 -3.10 1.56
CA ILE A 156 -17.83 -2.92 2.03
C ILE A 156 -18.38 -4.29 2.42
N TYR A 157 -18.71 -4.47 3.69
CA TYR A 157 -19.06 -5.77 4.28
C TYR A 157 -20.50 -5.79 4.81
N ASN A 158 -20.99 -6.99 5.13
CA ASN A 158 -22.32 -7.21 5.72
C ASN A 158 -23.47 -6.49 4.99
N ILE A 159 -23.33 -6.33 3.66
CA ILE A 159 -24.29 -5.63 2.81
C ILE A 159 -25.64 -6.36 2.85
N SER A 160 -26.67 -5.67 3.32
CA SER A 160 -28.01 -6.21 3.56
C SER A 160 -29.09 -5.15 3.32
N GLU A 161 -30.36 -5.54 3.48
CA GLU A 161 -31.50 -4.61 3.41
C GLU A 161 -31.55 -3.60 4.56
N GLN A 162 -30.77 -3.79 5.63
CA GLN A 162 -30.71 -2.89 6.78
C GLN A 162 -29.58 -1.86 6.66
N GLY A 163 -28.47 -2.23 6.02
CA GLY A 163 -27.29 -1.40 5.92
C GLY A 163 -26.05 -2.19 5.50
N PHE A 164 -24.89 -1.68 5.87
CA PHE A 164 -23.58 -2.28 5.58
C PHE A 164 -22.53 -1.86 6.62
N THR A 165 -21.42 -2.59 6.66
CA THR A 165 -20.26 -2.27 7.50
C THR A 165 -19.13 -1.72 6.64
N TYR A 166 -18.52 -0.59 7.04
CA TYR A 166 -17.32 -0.05 6.40
C TYR A 166 -16.24 0.29 7.45
N PRO A 167 -15.10 -0.44 7.47
CA PRO A 167 -14.04 -0.24 8.47
C PRO A 167 -13.46 1.18 8.52
N GLY A 168 -13.50 1.90 7.39
CA GLY A 168 -13.00 3.28 7.25
C GLY A 168 -13.84 4.37 7.92
N ILE A 169 -14.96 4.03 8.59
CA ILE A 169 -15.72 4.98 9.41
C ILE A 169 -14.98 5.24 10.73
N ASP A 170 -14.85 6.50 11.15
CA ASP A 170 -14.25 6.84 12.43
C ASP A 170 -15.11 6.44 13.64
N GLY A 171 -14.45 5.89 14.67
CA GLY A 171 -15.09 5.44 15.90
C GLY A 171 -15.31 3.93 15.98
N PRO A 172 -15.94 3.45 17.07
CA PRO A 172 -16.14 2.02 17.32
C PRO A 172 -17.29 1.41 16.50
N ASP A 173 -18.28 2.22 16.11
CA ASP A 173 -19.42 1.79 15.32
C ASP A 173 -19.10 1.93 13.82
N LYS A 174 -18.92 0.80 13.16
CA LYS A 174 -18.56 0.71 11.73
C LYS A 174 -19.76 0.43 10.83
N ASP A 175 -20.94 0.24 11.42
CA ASP A 175 -22.15 -0.14 10.68
C ASP A 175 -22.91 1.12 10.30
N LEU A 176 -23.29 1.27 9.03
CA LEU A 176 -24.14 2.35 8.54
C LEU A 176 -25.49 1.76 8.14
N LEU A 177 -26.58 2.29 8.71
CA LEU A 177 -27.92 1.87 8.35
C LEU A 177 -28.44 2.73 7.20
N TRP A 178 -29.24 2.15 6.31
CA TRP A 178 -29.82 2.89 5.17
C TRP A 178 -30.65 4.11 5.60
N LYS A 179 -31.26 4.04 6.78
CA LYS A 179 -32.03 5.15 7.36
C LYS A 179 -31.16 6.35 7.79
N ASP A 180 -29.85 6.16 7.93
CA ASP A 180 -28.89 7.21 8.33
C ASP A 180 -28.33 7.95 7.11
N ILE A 181 -28.77 7.58 5.91
CA ILE A 181 -28.35 8.15 4.64
C ILE A 181 -29.40 9.15 4.17
N SER A 182 -28.98 10.39 3.94
CA SER A 182 -29.87 11.47 3.51
C SER A 182 -29.85 11.69 2.00
N ASN A 183 -28.78 11.31 1.31
CA ASN A 183 -28.65 11.47 -0.13
C ASN A 183 -27.67 10.46 -0.74
N VAL A 184 -27.91 10.07 -2.00
CA VAL A 184 -27.09 9.14 -2.78
C VAL A 184 -26.88 9.72 -4.17
N GLN A 185 -25.64 9.75 -4.64
CA GLN A 185 -25.28 10.24 -5.97
C GLN A 185 -24.34 9.26 -6.68
N PHE A 186 -24.71 8.86 -7.90
CA PHE A 186 -23.85 8.07 -8.77
C PHE A 186 -23.16 8.93 -9.81
N ASP A 187 -21.87 8.67 -9.98
CA ASP A 187 -21.06 9.15 -11.10
C ASP A 187 -20.50 7.95 -11.88
N PHE A 188 -21.08 7.70 -13.05
CA PHE A 188 -20.74 6.60 -13.96
C PHE A 188 -20.36 7.17 -15.33
N SER A 189 -19.09 7.54 -15.46
CA SER A 189 -18.47 7.93 -16.73
C SER A 189 -17.64 6.77 -17.29
N GLU A 190 -17.00 6.97 -18.46
CA GLU A 190 -16.05 5.98 -18.99
C GLU A 190 -14.78 5.90 -18.15
N GLU A 191 -14.46 6.92 -17.36
CA GLU A 191 -13.20 6.98 -16.58
C GLU A 191 -13.44 6.64 -15.11
N GLN A 192 -14.63 6.94 -14.60
CA GLN A 192 -14.94 6.85 -13.18
C GLN A 192 -16.27 6.14 -12.93
N GLN A 193 -16.26 5.24 -11.95
CA GLN A 193 -17.47 4.60 -11.44
C GLN A 193 -17.47 4.72 -9.93
N SER A 194 -18.32 5.59 -9.41
CA SER A 194 -18.36 5.92 -7.98
C SER A 194 -19.76 6.19 -7.48
N VAL A 195 -19.94 6.00 -6.17
CA VAL A 195 -21.13 6.42 -5.43
C VAL A 195 -20.70 7.27 -4.25
N THR A 196 -21.40 8.37 -4.04
CA THR A 196 -21.24 9.23 -2.86
C THR A 196 -22.52 9.24 -2.04
N PHE A 197 -22.38 9.16 -0.72
CA PHE A 197 -23.46 9.21 0.26
C PHE A 197 -23.26 10.38 1.19
N ASP A 198 -24.32 11.14 1.41
CA ASP A 198 -24.41 12.01 2.57
C ASP A 198 -25.09 11.25 3.70
N THR A 199 -24.56 11.39 4.90
CA THR A 199 -25.01 10.69 6.11
C THR A 199 -25.32 11.70 7.20
N ASP A 200 -26.21 11.33 8.11
CA ASP A 200 -26.58 12.19 9.24
C ASP A 200 -25.58 12.10 10.41
N ARG A 201 -24.47 11.37 10.24
CA ARG A 201 -23.44 11.16 11.25
C ARG A 201 -22.05 11.55 10.75
N VAL A 202 -21.15 11.82 11.68
CA VAL A 202 -19.73 12.01 11.36
C VAL A 202 -19.11 10.65 11.05
N VAL A 203 -18.55 10.52 9.86
CA VAL A 203 -17.94 9.28 9.34
C VAL A 203 -16.43 9.40 9.20
N LYS A 204 -15.86 10.61 9.10
CA LYS A 204 -14.41 10.85 9.10
C LYS A 204 -14.07 12.12 9.87
N ARG A 205 -12.89 12.16 10.48
CA ARG A 205 -12.32 13.31 11.17
C ARG A 205 -10.88 13.50 10.70
N TYR A 206 -10.61 14.64 10.07
CA TYR A 206 -9.27 14.96 9.60
C TYR A 206 -8.88 16.37 10.04
N TYR A 207 -7.82 16.48 10.85
CA TYR A 207 -7.36 17.75 11.44
C TYR A 207 -8.48 18.59 12.09
N GLY A 208 -9.43 17.93 12.77
CA GLY A 208 -10.56 18.59 13.43
C GLY A 208 -11.73 18.96 12.50
N ILE A 209 -11.64 18.63 11.21
CA ILE A 209 -12.76 18.72 10.26
C ILE A 209 -13.54 17.42 10.34
N GLU A 210 -14.83 17.51 10.65
CA GLU A 210 -15.75 16.38 10.64
C GLU A 210 -16.44 16.29 9.26
N GLU A 211 -16.33 15.13 8.63
CA GLU A 211 -17.01 14.83 7.37
C GLU A 211 -18.19 13.90 7.64
N SER A 212 -19.31 14.19 6.97
CA SER A 212 -20.54 13.41 7.05
C SER A 212 -20.89 12.74 5.72
N PHE A 213 -19.90 12.54 4.84
CA PHE A 213 -20.09 11.88 3.56
C PHE A 213 -19.08 10.75 3.33
N LEU A 214 -19.46 9.76 2.53
CA LEU A 214 -18.60 8.66 2.10
C LEU A 214 -18.64 8.53 0.59
N SER A 215 -17.49 8.33 -0.03
CA SER A 215 -17.38 8.01 -1.46
C SER A 215 -16.74 6.65 -1.65
N PHE A 216 -17.33 5.85 -2.51
CA PHE A 216 -16.83 4.53 -2.86
C PHE A 216 -16.58 4.46 -4.37
N TYR A 217 -15.56 3.72 -4.77
CA TYR A 217 -15.12 3.60 -6.16
C TYR A 217 -14.96 2.14 -6.56
N LEU A 218 -15.34 1.83 -7.80
CA LEU A 218 -15.17 0.51 -8.38
C LEU A 218 -13.67 0.13 -8.39
N PHE A 219 -13.34 -1.05 -7.85
CA PHE A 219 -11.97 -1.58 -7.69
C PHE A 219 -11.01 -0.74 -6.82
N GLN A 220 -11.53 0.24 -6.08
CA GLN A 220 -10.86 0.72 -4.86
C GLN A 220 -11.55 0.14 -3.62
N ASN A 221 -12.86 -0.09 -3.69
CA ASN A 221 -13.64 -0.69 -2.61
C ASN A 221 -14.13 -2.09 -2.98
N LEU A 222 -13.83 -3.07 -2.12
CA LEU A 222 -14.30 -4.44 -2.28
C LEU A 222 -15.83 -4.50 -2.17
N ASN A 223 -16.47 -5.36 -2.97
CA ASN A 223 -17.91 -5.57 -3.04
C ASN A 223 -18.70 -4.38 -3.58
N PHE A 224 -18.06 -3.45 -4.30
CA PHE A 224 -18.70 -2.25 -4.85
C PHE A 224 -19.96 -2.58 -5.65
N ILE A 225 -19.92 -3.58 -6.55
CA ILE A 225 -21.08 -3.92 -7.38
C ILE A 225 -22.22 -4.49 -6.54
N LYS A 226 -21.92 -5.37 -5.58
CA LYS A 226 -22.91 -5.93 -4.64
C LYS A 226 -23.57 -4.82 -3.83
N PHE A 227 -22.77 -3.89 -3.37
CA PHE A 227 -23.22 -2.73 -2.62
C PHE A 227 -24.18 -1.89 -3.46
N LEU A 228 -23.77 -1.53 -4.69
CA LEU A 228 -24.58 -0.73 -5.60
C LEU A 228 -25.97 -1.34 -5.87
N ILE A 229 -26.05 -2.64 -6.10
CA ILE A 229 -27.35 -3.32 -6.37
C ILE A 229 -28.23 -3.45 -5.13
N THR A 230 -27.67 -3.30 -3.93
CA THR A 230 -28.40 -3.45 -2.65
C THR A 230 -28.94 -2.12 -2.12
N ILE A 231 -28.47 -0.97 -2.64
CA ILE A 231 -28.98 0.34 -2.23
C ILE A 231 -30.51 0.40 -2.47
N PRO A 232 -31.33 0.66 -1.44
CA PRO A 232 -32.77 0.71 -1.57
C PRO A 232 -33.27 1.80 -2.53
N ASP A 233 -34.22 1.48 -3.40
CA ASP A 233 -34.75 2.41 -4.41
C ASP A 233 -35.38 3.68 -3.80
N HIS A 234 -35.93 3.60 -2.59
CA HIS A 234 -36.53 4.76 -1.93
C HIS A 234 -35.51 5.83 -1.51
N LEU A 235 -34.21 5.49 -1.46
CA LEU A 235 -33.12 6.45 -1.23
C LEU A 235 -32.62 7.09 -2.54
N LEU A 236 -33.07 6.60 -3.69
CA LEU A 236 -32.58 7.02 -4.99
C LEU A 236 -33.60 7.92 -5.68
N SER A 237 -33.11 9.00 -6.29
CA SER A 237 -33.94 9.74 -7.24
C SER A 237 -34.22 8.89 -8.48
N SER A 238 -35.28 9.22 -9.24
CA SER A 238 -35.58 8.52 -10.50
C SER A 238 -34.40 8.51 -11.47
N SER A 239 -33.59 9.59 -11.49
CA SER A 239 -32.39 9.65 -12.32
C SER A 239 -31.30 8.69 -11.85
N GLU A 240 -31.11 8.55 -10.54
CA GLU A 240 -30.13 7.63 -9.97
C GLU A 240 -30.53 6.16 -10.18
N ILE A 241 -31.82 5.84 -10.09
CA ILE A 241 -32.35 4.51 -10.43
C ILE A 241 -32.01 4.16 -11.89
N GLU A 242 -32.22 5.10 -12.82
CA GLU A 242 -31.91 4.90 -14.23
C GLU A 242 -30.40 4.73 -14.48
N LYS A 243 -29.56 5.58 -13.85
CA LYS A 243 -28.09 5.47 -13.94
C LYS A 243 -27.60 4.11 -13.45
N ARG A 244 -28.08 3.66 -12.28
CA ARG A 244 -27.74 2.35 -11.72
C ARG A 244 -28.14 1.23 -12.68
N ALA A 245 -29.38 1.22 -13.15
CA ALA A 245 -29.88 0.19 -14.06
C ALA A 245 -29.09 0.16 -15.38
N ARG A 246 -28.76 1.33 -15.94
CA ARG A 246 -27.93 1.45 -17.15
C ARG A 246 -26.54 0.90 -16.92
N PHE A 247 -25.88 1.27 -15.82
CA PHE A 247 -24.54 0.81 -15.50
C PHE A 247 -24.51 -0.71 -15.28
N THR A 248 -25.35 -1.24 -14.39
CA THR A 248 -25.36 -2.67 -14.05
C THR A 248 -25.80 -3.53 -15.25
N GLY A 249 -26.73 -3.04 -16.07
CA GLY A 249 -27.17 -3.71 -17.30
C GLY A 249 -26.14 -3.67 -18.43
N ALA A 250 -25.22 -2.70 -18.43
CA ALA A 250 -24.16 -2.58 -19.44
C ALA A 250 -22.95 -3.48 -19.16
N LEU A 251 -22.80 -4.01 -17.93
CA LEU A 251 -21.69 -4.88 -17.56
C LEU A 251 -21.71 -6.20 -18.35
N LYS A 252 -20.61 -6.50 -19.04
CA LYS A 252 -20.42 -7.75 -19.79
C LYS A 252 -19.32 -8.61 -19.18
N LYS A 253 -19.38 -9.91 -19.48
CA LYS A 253 -18.34 -10.87 -19.14
C LYS A 253 -17.07 -10.57 -19.95
N CYS A 254 -15.93 -10.48 -19.27
CA CYS A 254 -14.63 -10.34 -19.92
C CYS A 254 -14.21 -11.65 -20.59
N HIS A 255 -13.66 -11.56 -21.80
CA HIS A 255 -13.11 -12.74 -22.49
C HIS A 255 -11.83 -13.28 -21.84
N PHE A 256 -11.09 -12.46 -21.10
CA PHE A 256 -9.76 -12.81 -20.58
C PHE A 256 -9.76 -13.21 -19.10
N CYS A 257 -10.50 -12.52 -18.23
CA CYS A 257 -10.57 -12.87 -16.80
C CYS A 257 -11.89 -13.57 -16.40
N ASP A 258 -12.82 -13.73 -17.33
CA ASP A 258 -14.14 -14.34 -17.15
C ASP A 258 -15.06 -13.66 -16.09
N LYS A 259 -14.65 -12.55 -15.50
CA LYS A 259 -15.50 -11.75 -14.59
C LYS A 259 -16.41 -10.81 -15.36
N LYS A 260 -17.61 -10.55 -14.84
CA LYS A 260 -18.57 -9.58 -15.40
C LYS A 260 -18.21 -8.15 -15.01
N ALA A 261 -17.18 -7.63 -15.66
CA ALA A 261 -16.55 -6.35 -15.33
C ALA A 261 -16.23 -5.48 -16.55
N VAL A 262 -16.72 -5.83 -17.75
CA VAL A 262 -16.51 -5.01 -18.96
C VAL A 262 -17.51 -3.86 -18.98
N TYR A 263 -17.01 -2.62 -19.03
CA TYR A 263 -17.81 -1.40 -19.14
C TYR A 263 -17.14 -0.42 -20.11
N SER A 264 -17.91 0.08 -21.08
CA SER A 264 -17.40 0.93 -22.18
C SER A 264 -16.22 0.30 -22.95
N GLY A 265 -16.32 -0.99 -23.28
CA GLY A 265 -15.36 -1.68 -24.17
C GLY A 265 -14.09 -2.22 -23.50
N THR A 266 -13.84 -1.89 -22.22
CA THR A 266 -12.67 -2.34 -21.46
C THR A 266 -13.07 -3.06 -20.19
N CYS A 267 -12.36 -4.14 -19.84
CA CYS A 267 -12.52 -4.80 -18.56
C CYS A 267 -11.97 -3.92 -17.45
N ARG A 268 -12.81 -3.56 -16.49
CA ARG A 268 -12.43 -2.70 -15.38
C ARG A 268 -11.55 -3.40 -14.33
N LEU A 269 -11.53 -4.74 -14.33
CA LEU A 269 -10.69 -5.54 -13.45
C LEU A 269 -9.30 -5.77 -14.04
N CYS A 270 -9.20 -6.37 -15.22
CA CYS A 270 -7.91 -6.73 -15.82
C CYS A 270 -7.40 -5.73 -16.88
N SER A 271 -8.08 -4.60 -17.07
CA SER A 271 -7.74 -3.54 -18.04
C SER A 271 -7.68 -3.95 -19.52
N GLU A 272 -7.99 -5.20 -19.84
CA GLU A 272 -7.96 -5.71 -21.22
C GLU A 272 -9.22 -5.34 -22.02
N SER A 273 -9.03 -5.14 -23.32
CA SER A 273 -10.10 -4.90 -24.30
C SER A 273 -9.88 -5.72 -25.57
N LEU A 274 -10.79 -6.67 -25.82
CA LEU A 274 -10.75 -7.46 -27.04
C LEU A 274 -10.97 -6.58 -28.28
N ASP A 275 -11.88 -5.61 -28.17
CA ASP A 275 -12.18 -4.67 -29.27
C ASP A 275 -10.94 -3.84 -29.64
N TYR A 276 -10.22 -3.32 -28.65
CA TYR A 276 -8.97 -2.59 -28.86
C TYR A 276 -7.88 -3.48 -29.49
N LEU A 277 -7.72 -4.70 -28.98
CA LEU A 277 -6.74 -5.64 -29.50
C LEU A 277 -7.03 -6.00 -30.97
N LEU A 278 -8.30 -6.26 -31.29
CA LEU A 278 -8.75 -6.57 -32.64
C LEU A 278 -8.80 -5.35 -33.57
N SER A 279 -8.93 -4.12 -33.08
CA SER A 279 -8.90 -2.93 -33.94
C SER A 279 -7.49 -2.55 -34.35
N ASN A 280 -6.53 -2.66 -33.44
CA ASN A 280 -5.17 -2.15 -33.66
C ASN A 280 -4.20 -3.19 -34.23
N TYR A 281 -4.42 -4.47 -33.92
CA TYR A 281 -3.41 -5.50 -34.19
C TYR A 281 -3.94 -6.70 -34.96
N ARG A 282 -5.17 -6.63 -35.48
CA ARG A 282 -5.84 -7.75 -36.17
C ARG A 282 -4.96 -8.47 -37.17
N ASN A 283 -4.34 -7.72 -38.08
CA ASN A 283 -3.58 -8.32 -39.19
C ASN A 283 -2.31 -9.02 -38.69
N ASN A 284 -1.69 -8.49 -37.63
CA ASN A 284 -0.52 -9.11 -37.02
C ASN A 284 -0.95 -10.36 -36.23
N TYR A 285 -1.92 -10.25 -35.34
CA TYR A 285 -2.37 -11.41 -34.56
C TYR A 285 -2.96 -12.51 -35.42
N MET A 286 -3.77 -12.19 -36.44
CA MET A 286 -4.33 -13.20 -37.33
C MET A 286 -3.25 -13.94 -38.14
N ARG A 287 -2.09 -13.31 -38.39
CA ARG A 287 -0.94 -13.97 -39.03
C ARG A 287 -0.22 -14.96 -38.12
N TYR A 288 -0.19 -14.71 -36.80
CA TYR A 288 0.51 -15.55 -35.82
C TYR A 288 -0.40 -16.62 -35.21
N TYR A 289 -1.64 -16.26 -34.87
CA TYR A 289 -2.57 -17.07 -34.09
C TYR A 289 -3.67 -17.72 -34.93
N ASN A 290 -3.80 -17.35 -36.21
CA ASN A 290 -4.75 -17.88 -37.21
C ASN A 290 -6.26 -17.69 -36.92
N ASN A 291 -6.70 -17.53 -35.67
CA ASN A 291 -8.09 -17.27 -35.29
C ASN A 291 -8.18 -16.44 -33.99
N ILE A 292 -9.38 -15.93 -33.70
CA ILE A 292 -9.65 -15.08 -32.52
C ILE A 292 -9.58 -15.90 -31.21
N GLU A 293 -9.96 -17.16 -31.23
CA GLU A 293 -9.95 -18.01 -30.01
C GLU A 293 -8.54 -18.21 -29.46
N ASN A 294 -7.55 -18.37 -30.33
CA ASN A 294 -6.15 -18.50 -29.95
C ASN A 294 -5.59 -17.19 -29.36
N ILE A 295 -6.02 -16.04 -29.88
CA ILE A 295 -5.68 -14.72 -29.32
C ILE A 295 -6.27 -14.59 -27.90
N ILE A 296 -7.53 -14.99 -27.72
CA ILE A 296 -8.18 -14.99 -26.40
C ILE A 296 -7.46 -15.95 -25.44
N ALA A 297 -7.09 -17.14 -25.91
CA ALA A 297 -6.40 -18.14 -25.08
C ALA A 297 -5.02 -17.64 -24.59
N ASP A 298 -4.25 -16.99 -25.46
CA ASP A 298 -2.97 -16.37 -25.10
C ASP A 298 -3.17 -15.21 -24.12
N GLY A 299 -4.11 -14.29 -24.42
CA GLY A 299 -4.45 -13.18 -23.53
C GLY A 299 -4.94 -13.65 -22.16
N ARG A 300 -5.67 -14.77 -22.08
CA ARG A 300 -6.05 -15.41 -20.81
C ARG A 300 -4.84 -15.84 -20.00
N GLN A 301 -3.82 -16.43 -20.63
CA GLN A 301 -2.60 -16.83 -19.94
C GLN A 301 -1.84 -15.61 -19.39
N SER A 302 -1.70 -14.55 -20.21
CA SER A 302 -1.07 -13.30 -19.77
C SER A 302 -1.83 -12.64 -18.62
N VAL A 303 -3.15 -12.56 -18.71
CA VAL A 303 -4.00 -11.99 -17.65
C VAL A 303 -3.92 -12.83 -16.38
N GLN A 304 -3.94 -14.16 -16.48
CA GLN A 304 -3.82 -15.03 -15.31
C GLN A 304 -2.46 -14.85 -14.61
N PHE A 305 -1.38 -14.78 -15.38
CA PHE A 305 -0.05 -14.49 -14.83
C PHE A 305 -0.04 -13.13 -14.10
N TYR A 306 -0.63 -12.10 -14.70
CA TYR A 306 -0.71 -10.77 -14.09
C TYR A 306 -1.57 -10.74 -12.82
N ILE A 307 -2.74 -11.40 -12.82
CA ILE A 307 -3.60 -11.57 -11.64
C ILE A 307 -2.86 -12.30 -10.52
N GLU A 308 -2.02 -13.29 -10.84
CA GLU A 308 -1.25 -14.01 -9.84
C GLU A 308 -0.14 -13.15 -9.23
N HIS A 309 0.53 -12.31 -10.01
CA HIS A 309 1.72 -11.59 -9.54
C HIS A 309 1.45 -10.15 -9.09
N HIS A 310 0.26 -9.62 -9.34
CA HIS A 310 -0.15 -8.29 -8.91
C HIS A 310 -1.06 -8.37 -7.67
N ASN A 311 -0.55 -7.95 -6.51
CA ASN A 311 -1.19 -8.17 -5.21
C ASN A 311 -2.62 -7.61 -5.09
N GLU A 312 -2.85 -6.40 -5.62
CA GLU A 312 -4.16 -5.74 -5.60
C GLU A 312 -5.17 -6.41 -6.54
N LEU A 313 -4.83 -6.56 -7.81
CA LEU A 313 -5.65 -7.28 -8.77
C LEU A 313 -5.99 -8.70 -8.30
N ASN A 314 -5.02 -9.41 -7.71
CA ASN A 314 -5.25 -10.73 -7.10
C ASN A 314 -6.34 -10.67 -6.02
N PHE A 315 -6.31 -9.65 -5.18
CA PHE A 315 -7.26 -9.47 -4.09
C PHE A 315 -8.68 -9.28 -4.63
N PHE A 316 -8.88 -8.32 -5.54
CA PHE A 316 -10.20 -8.07 -6.12
C PHE A 316 -10.70 -9.26 -6.95
N TYR A 317 -9.83 -9.92 -7.73
CA TYR A 317 -10.24 -11.07 -8.53
C TYR A 317 -10.82 -12.21 -7.69
N ASN A 318 -10.24 -12.46 -6.51
CA ASN A 318 -10.60 -13.57 -5.63
C ASN A 318 -11.69 -13.23 -4.62
N ASN A 319 -11.79 -11.98 -4.18
CA ASN A 319 -12.66 -11.61 -3.06
C ASN A 319 -13.84 -10.72 -3.44
N ASP A 320 -13.81 -10.07 -4.61
CA ASP A 320 -14.87 -9.15 -5.01
C ASP A 320 -16.10 -9.90 -5.54
N TYR A 321 -17.25 -9.24 -5.45
CA TYR A 321 -18.49 -9.72 -6.01
C TYR A 321 -18.62 -9.31 -7.48
N PHE A 322 -18.83 -10.31 -8.34
CA PHE A 322 -19.18 -10.10 -9.74
C PHE A 322 -20.56 -10.72 -10.00
N PRO A 323 -21.50 -9.99 -10.63
CA PRO A 323 -22.79 -10.56 -11.00
C PRO A 323 -22.62 -11.68 -12.03
N GLU A 324 -23.55 -12.63 -12.02
CA GLU A 324 -23.60 -13.73 -13.00
C GLU A 324 -23.85 -13.25 -14.44
#